data_AF-A0A453H9Q2-F1
#
_entry.id   AF-A0A453H9Q2-F1
#
_cell.length_a   1.000
_cell.length_b   1.000
_cell.length_c   1.000
_cell.angle_alpha   90.00
_cell.angle_beta   90.00
_cell.angle_gamma   90.00
#
_symmetry.space_group_name_H-M   'P 1'
#
loop_
_entity.id
_entity.type
_entity.pdbx_description
1 polymer ?
#
loop_
_entity_poly.entity_id
_entity_poly.type
_entity_poly.pdbx_seq_one_letter_code
_entity_poly.pdbx_strand_id
1 'polypeptide(L)' 'MLFLYRSRGTPYTDAEVKNAFRTKAMEVHPDQNQDNRETAEEEFKEVVKSYEAIKLERKNNAS' A
#
# COMPACT_ATOMS: atom_id res chain seq x y z
N MET A 1 15.66 -8.33 16.22
CA MET A 1 15.11 -8.76 14.91
C MET A 1 13.71 -9.33 15.14
N LEU A 2 12.71 -8.46 15.33
CA LEU A 2 11.37 -8.87 15.75
C LEU A 2 10.53 -9.30 14.54
N PHE A 3 10.86 -10.44 13.95
CA PHE A 3 10.11 -11.08 12.86
C PHE A 3 8.89 -11.86 13.39
N LEU A 4 8.04 -11.21 14.18
CA LEU A 4 6.80 -11.82 14.67
C LEU A 4 5.60 -10.97 14.28
N TYR A 5 5.39 -10.85 12.97
CA TYR A 5 4.05 -10.60 12.45
C TYR A 5 3.50 -11.92 11.86
N ARG A 6 3.33 -12.91 12.73
CA ARG A 6 2.65 -14.17 12.43
C ARG A 6 1.46 -14.27 13.37
N SER A 7 0.34 -13.67 12.95
CA SER A 7 -1.04 -13.98 13.30
C SER A 7 -1.87 -12.73 13.07
N ARG A 8 -2.61 -12.66 11.97
CA ARG A 8 -3.54 -11.56 11.72
C ARG A 8 -4.96 -12.11 11.60
N GLY A 9 -5.61 -12.26 12.75
CA GLY A 9 -7.05 -12.48 12.88
C GLY A 9 -7.83 -11.16 13.04
N THR A 10 -7.21 -10.02 12.76
CA THR A 10 -7.78 -8.67 12.92
C THR A 10 -7.81 -7.94 11.58
N PRO A 11 -8.83 -7.10 11.33
CA PRO A 11 -8.94 -6.36 10.07
C PRO A 11 -7.76 -5.39 9.92
N TYR A 12 -7.06 -5.47 8.78
CA TYR A 12 -5.90 -4.64 8.40
C TYR A 12 -6.06 -3.16 8.80
N THR A 13 -5.43 -2.73 9.89
CA THR A 13 -5.56 -1.34 10.39
C THR A 13 -4.94 -0.34 9.42
N ASP A 14 -5.37 0.92 9.47
CA ASP A 14 -4.86 2.00 8.59
C ASP A 14 -3.32 2.09 8.62
N ALA A 15 -2.72 1.81 9.79
CA ALA A 15 -1.27 1.72 9.97
C ALA A 15 -0.61 0.64 9.09
N GLU A 16 -1.27 -0.49 8.88
CA GLU A 16 -0.74 -1.59 8.06
C GLU A 16 -0.96 -1.36 6.58
N VAL A 17 -2.11 -0.81 6.20
CA VAL A 17 -2.35 -0.40 4.82
C VAL A 17 -1.30 0.68 4.44
N LYS A 18 -1.00 1.61 5.36
CA LYS A 18 0.02 2.65 5.16
C LYS A 18 1.43 2.09 5.10
N ASN A 19 1.73 1.04 5.88
CA ASN A 19 3.05 0.39 5.86
C ASN A 19 3.26 -0.43 4.58
N ALA A 20 2.22 -1.15 4.14
CA ALA A 20 2.21 -1.86 2.86
C ALA A 20 2.33 -0.89 1.69
N PHE A 21 1.56 0.21 1.71
CA PHE A 21 1.64 1.29 0.72
C PHE A 21 3.05 1.88 0.66
N ARG A 22 3.66 2.19 1.82
CA ARG A 22 5.02 2.73 1.86
C ARG A 22 6.04 1.78 1.25
N THR A 23 5.95 0.49 1.55
CA THR A 23 6.85 -0.54 1.01
C THR A 23 6.70 -0.60 -0.51
N LYS A 24 5.47 -0.72 -0.99
CA LYS A 24 5.16 -0.80 -2.42
C LYS A 24 5.53 0.48 -3.17
N ALA A 25 5.28 1.66 -2.60
CA ALA A 25 5.68 2.96 -3.14
C ALA A 25 7.21 3.13 -3.26
N MET A 26 7.98 2.51 -2.36
CA MET A 26 9.45 2.49 -2.45
C MET A 26 9.91 1.54 -3.55
N GLU A 27 9.26 0.39 -3.74
CA GLU A 27 9.56 -0.55 -4.83
C GLU A 27 9.25 0.05 -6.22
N VAL A 28 8.15 0.80 -6.34
CA VAL A 28 7.70 1.41 -7.60
C VAL A 28 8.15 2.88 -7.71
N HIS A 29 9.16 3.29 -6.95
CA HIS A 29 9.60 4.68 -6.97
C HIS A 29 10.30 5.02 -8.29
N PRO A 30 9.98 6.14 -8.97
CA PRO A 30 10.58 6.50 -10.26
C PRO A 30 12.09 6.78 -10.17
N ASP A 31 12.60 7.07 -8.97
CA ASP A 31 14.05 7.20 -8.71
C ASP A 31 14.80 5.86 -8.71
N GLN A 32 14.14 4.77 -8.30
CA GLN A 32 14.70 3.41 -8.36
C GLN A 32 14.44 2.76 -9.73
N ASN A 33 13.36 3.14 -10.40
CA ASN A 33 12.94 2.64 -11.70
C ASN A 33 13.14 3.68 -12.81
N GLN A 34 14.31 4.33 -12.84
CA GLN A 34 14.63 5.35 -13.85
C GLN A 34 14.53 4.82 -15.29
N ASP A 35 14.79 3.52 -15.47
CA ASP A 35 14.69 2.81 -16.75
C ASP A 35 13.24 2.53 -17.17
N ASN A 36 12.33 2.36 -16.20
CA ASN A 36 10.92 2.02 -16.42
C ASN A 36 9.99 3.01 -15.72
N ARG A 37 10.26 4.31 -15.90
CA ARG A 37 9.50 5.41 -15.27
C ARG A 37 8.00 5.34 -15.55
N GLU A 38 7.61 4.92 -16.75
CA GLU A 38 6.22 4.78 -17.16
C GLU A 38 5.51 3.67 -16.35
N THR A 39 6.12 2.49 -16.28
CA THR A 39 5.59 1.35 -15.49
C THR A 39 5.55 1.67 -14.00
N ALA A 40 6.56 2.37 -13.48
CA ALA A 40 6.60 2.82 -12.09
C ALA A 40 5.46 3.80 -11.76
N GLU A 41 5.15 4.72 -12.68
CA GLU A 41 4.04 5.66 -12.52
C GLU A 41 2.67 4.96 -12.57
N GLU A 42 2.48 4.01 -13.50
CA GLU A 42 1.25 3.20 -13.58
C GLU A 42 1.03 2.35 -12.33
N GLU A 43 2.05 1.60 -11.89
CA GLU A 43 2.00 0.79 -10.67
C GLU A 43 1.74 1.69 -9.44
N PHE A 44 2.42 2.84 -9.32
CA PHE A 44 2.19 3.77 -8.22
C PHE A 44 0.74 4.24 -8.16
N LYS A 45 0.16 4.57 -9.33
CA LYS A 45 -1.23 5.03 -9.44
C LYS A 45 -2.21 3.92 -9.06
N GLU A 46 -1.96 2.68 -9.44
CA GLU A 46 -2.77 1.52 -9.07
C GLU A 46 -2.71 1.23 -7.56
N VAL A 47 -1.52 1.33 -6.97
CA VAL A 47 -1.29 1.14 -5.54
C VAL A 47 -2.01 2.21 -4.71
N VAL A 48 -1.96 3.49 -5.14
CA VAL A 48 -2.73 4.58 -4.51
C VAL A 48 -4.23 4.34 -4.64
N LYS A 49 -4.71 3.97 -5.83
CA LYS A 49 -6.13 3.72 -6.08
C LYS A 49 -6.68 2.59 -5.21
N SER A 50 -5.92 1.50 -5.07
CA SER A 50 -6.27 0.37 -4.21
C SER A 50 -6.29 0.77 -2.74
N TYR A 51 -5.31 1.57 -2.30
CA TYR A 51 -5.26 2.13 -0.95
C TYR A 51 -6.49 3.00 -0.63
N GLU A 52 -6.82 3.94 -1.52
CA GLU A 52 -7.97 4.83 -1.35
C GLU A 52 -9.30 4.07 -1.35
N ALA A 53 -9.45 3.07 -2.23
CA ALA A 53 -10.64 2.22 -2.26
C ALA A 53 -10.82 1.48 -0.93
N ILE A 54 -9.78 0.81 -0.42
CA ILE A 54 -9.83 0.10 0.87
C ILE A 54 -10.14 1.08 2.01
N LYS A 55 -9.52 2.26 2.02
CA LYS A 55 -9.77 3.28 3.04
C LYS A 55 -11.20 3.82 2.99
N LEU A 56 -11.74 4.03 1.80
CA LEU A 56 -13.11 4.50 1.59
C LEU A 56 -14.14 3.44 1.99
N GLU A 57 -13.92 2.18 1.60
CA GLU A 57 -14.78 1.06 2.01
C GLU A 57 -14.78 0.88 3.53
N ARG A 58 -13.62 0.98 4.17
CA ARG A 58 -13.48 0.93 5.64
C ARG A 58 -14.19 2.10 6.32
N LYS A 59 -14.15 3.29 5.73
CA LYS A 59 -14.84 4.48 6.24
C LYS A 59 -16.37 4.35 6.12
N ASN A 60 -16.86 3.79 5.01
CA ASN A 60 -18.29 3.59 4.78
C ASN A 60 -18.87 2.41 5.57
N ASN A 61 -18.10 1.36 5.84
CA ASN A 61 -18.53 0.22 6.65
C ASN A 61 -18.69 0.57 8.15
N ALA A 62 -18.19 1.74 8.57
CA ALA A 62 -18.29 2.22 9.95
C ALA A 62 -19.49 3.16 10.21
N SER A 63 -20.43 3.30 9.27
CA SER A 63 -21.66 4.11 9.41
C SER A 63 -22.92 3.24 9.43
#